data_AF-A0A397RXL1-F1
#
_entry.id   AF-A0A397RXL1-F1
#
_cell.length_a   1.000
_cell.length_b   1.000
_cell.length_c   1.000
_cell.angle_alpha   90.00
_cell.angle_beta   90.00
_cell.angle_gamma   90.00
#
_symmetry.space_group_name_H-M   'P 1'
#
loop_
_entity.id
_entity.type
_entity.pdbx_description
1 polymer ?
#
loop_
_entity_poly.entity_id
_entity_poly.type
_entity_poly.pdbx_seq_one_letter_code
_entity_poly.pdbx_strand_id
1 'polypeptide(L)'
;MKKKLIGLFGIAALGIALASCGYQDQKLSTSKDFDITIPEVDSNAKLLTGEEKTQFIEKNSSHIYESSDEAKVEEYMNGYSSMVIVAKTNYLGDDYTLSGYFKSIVDYKNKNYWYYEKFIRTQNDVTYTDEVETKIVYKDDNFLVKTSINLNNHEYVSGWESSDDGYEYALVSRITGKADIYTTVSSNYDLYIFIELPSWNRSFYSLSQGYASLVNRGQDSSIDIYSLNNYTYSKLENDDNKQVIISNNEFLGSYYKRTDREQFYECYLIKDSLLDDSINLDGANEYTYEENYYYKHKEFPFYQFGNVTIGSILGNYKLVSTIPADVVASNFTITEVEEN
;
A
#
# COMPACT_ATOMS: atom_id res chain seq x y z
N MET A 1 4.78 2.25 -60.09
CA MET A 1 3.42 2.79 -59.87
C MET A 1 2.90 2.35 -58.50
N LYS A 2 2.44 3.34 -57.72
CA LYS A 2 1.49 3.28 -56.59
C LYS A 2 1.91 2.71 -55.22
N LYS A 3 1.72 3.62 -54.23
CA LYS A 3 1.86 3.58 -52.77
C LYS A 3 0.77 2.74 -52.07
N LYS A 4 1.03 2.31 -50.83
CA LYS A 4 0.35 2.64 -49.53
C LYS A 4 0.91 1.67 -48.44
N LEU A 5 1.64 2.07 -47.39
CA LEU A 5 1.38 2.87 -46.16
C LEU A 5 0.40 2.24 -45.13
N ILE A 6 0.97 2.02 -43.94
CA ILE A 6 0.43 2.05 -42.56
C ILE A 6 -0.21 0.78 -41.97
N GLY A 7 0.49 0.23 -40.98
CA GLY A 7 -0.07 -0.36 -39.76
C GLY A 7 0.89 -0.07 -38.61
N LEU A 8 0.64 1.02 -37.87
CA LEU A 8 1.33 1.36 -36.63
C LEU A 8 1.21 0.19 -35.64
N PHE A 9 2.33 -0.43 -35.26
CA PHE A 9 2.43 -1.05 -33.95
C PHE A 9 2.93 0.03 -33.00
N GLY A 10 2.00 0.54 -32.20
CA GLY A 10 2.30 1.45 -31.10
C GLY A 10 3.25 0.76 -30.14
N ILE A 11 4.45 1.33 -30.00
CA ILE A 11 5.35 1.07 -28.90
C ILE A 11 4.67 1.66 -27.67
N ALA A 12 4.00 0.81 -26.87
CA ALA A 12 3.60 1.20 -25.53
C ALA A 12 4.88 1.29 -24.69
N ALA A 13 5.28 2.51 -24.35
CA ALA A 13 6.36 2.78 -23.42
C ALA A 13 5.91 2.36 -22.01
N LEU A 14 6.12 1.08 -21.70
CA LEU A 14 6.18 0.57 -20.33
C LEU A 14 7.64 0.68 -19.89
N GLY A 15 7.93 1.75 -19.17
CA GLY A 15 9.25 2.00 -18.59
C GLY A 15 9.05 2.54 -17.19
N ILE A 16 8.98 1.64 -16.21
CA ILE A 16 9.26 2.01 -14.82
C ILE A 16 10.78 2.06 -14.71
N ALA A 17 11.29 3.28 -14.56
CA ALA A 17 12.70 3.54 -14.47
C ALA A 17 13.24 2.94 -13.16
N LEU A 18 14.07 1.90 -13.30
CA LEU A 18 15.10 1.58 -12.34
C LEU A 18 15.95 2.83 -12.09
N ALA A 19 16.30 3.03 -10.82
CA ALA A 19 17.13 4.10 -10.30
C ALA A 19 18.28 4.49 -11.25
N SER A 20 18.06 5.52 -12.06
CA SER A 20 19.11 6.34 -12.64
C SER A 20 18.58 7.75 -12.89
N CYS A 21 19.09 8.68 -12.08
CA CYS A 21 19.31 10.09 -12.39
C CYS A 21 18.15 10.93 -12.99
N GLY A 22 17.54 11.75 -12.13
CA GLY A 22 17.17 13.13 -12.49
C GLY A 22 15.87 13.32 -13.29
N TYR A 23 14.98 14.14 -12.74
CA TYR A 23 13.67 14.55 -13.24
C TYR A 23 12.52 13.57 -12.96
N GLN A 24 11.81 13.89 -11.88
CA GLN A 24 10.47 13.44 -11.47
C GLN A 24 9.37 13.84 -12.47
N ASP A 25 9.63 13.84 -13.79
CA ASP A 25 8.61 14.16 -14.81
C ASP A 25 7.77 12.94 -15.22
N GLN A 26 8.02 11.75 -14.66
CA GLN A 26 7.07 10.64 -14.75
C GLN A 26 5.95 10.85 -13.73
N LYS A 27 4.83 11.38 -14.20
CA LYS A 27 3.59 11.45 -13.41
C LYS A 27 3.19 10.04 -12.99
N LEU A 28 3.36 9.71 -11.71
CA LEU A 28 2.82 8.48 -11.12
C LEU A 28 1.32 8.45 -11.40
N SER A 29 0.87 7.41 -12.11
CA SER A 29 -0.51 7.27 -12.57
C SER A 29 -1.44 6.85 -11.42
N THR A 30 -2.71 7.24 -11.45
CA THR A 30 -3.79 6.69 -10.60
C THR A 30 -4.35 5.38 -11.16
N SER A 31 -3.66 4.74 -12.12
CA SER A 31 -4.06 3.43 -12.66
C SER A 31 -3.89 2.31 -11.62
N LYS A 32 -4.78 1.32 -11.69
CA LYS A 32 -4.68 0.02 -11.02
C LYS A 32 -3.49 -0.80 -11.51
N ASP A 33 -3.07 -0.54 -12.75
CA ASP A 33 -1.91 -1.18 -13.34
C ASP A 33 -0.64 -0.48 -12.88
N PHE A 34 0.23 -1.24 -12.23
CA PHE A 34 1.57 -0.84 -11.83
C PHE A 34 2.46 -2.08 -11.78
N ASP A 35 3.72 -1.90 -12.15
CA ASP A 35 4.75 -2.91 -11.98
C ASP A 35 5.68 -2.46 -10.85
N ILE A 36 6.26 -3.42 -10.13
CA ILE A 36 7.32 -3.16 -9.17
C ILE A 36 8.48 -4.08 -9.55
N THR A 37 9.66 -3.50 -9.72
CA THR A 37 10.89 -4.25 -9.99
C THR A 37 11.60 -4.56 -8.69
N ILE A 38 12.35 -5.67 -8.65
CA ILE A 38 13.24 -5.93 -7.51
C ILE A 38 14.25 -4.76 -7.45
N PRO A 39 14.31 -4.02 -6.33
CA PRO A 39 15.32 -3.00 -6.13
C PRO A 39 16.69 -3.66 -6.10
N GLU A 40 17.63 -3.15 -6.90
CA GLU A 40 19.01 -3.63 -6.95
C GLU A 40 19.97 -2.57 -6.45
N VAL A 41 21.03 -3.00 -5.77
CA VAL A 41 22.12 -2.10 -5.35
C VAL A 41 22.84 -1.60 -6.59
N ASP A 42 23.00 -0.28 -6.71
CA ASP A 42 23.78 0.31 -7.80
C ASP A 42 25.20 -0.27 -7.80
N SER A 43 25.65 -0.79 -8.94
CA SER A 43 26.98 -1.37 -9.11
C SER A 43 28.13 -0.41 -8.77
N ASN A 44 27.88 0.91 -8.79
CA ASN A 44 28.86 1.94 -8.43
C ASN A 44 28.80 2.34 -6.95
N ALA A 45 27.87 1.79 -6.17
CA ALA A 45 27.75 2.11 -4.75
C ALA A 45 28.90 1.50 -3.95
N LYS A 46 29.44 2.30 -3.02
CA LYS A 46 30.55 1.86 -2.17
C LYS A 46 29.99 1.03 -1.00
N LEU A 47 30.41 -0.22 -0.90
CA LEU A 47 30.23 -1.04 0.30
C LEU A 47 31.03 -0.43 1.46
N LEU A 48 30.34 -0.12 2.56
CA LEU A 48 30.99 0.41 3.76
C LEU A 48 31.81 -0.69 4.45
N THR A 49 33.03 -0.36 4.87
CA THR A 49 33.82 -1.23 5.75
C THR A 49 33.16 -1.35 7.13
N GLY A 50 33.58 -2.31 7.96
CA GLY A 50 33.01 -2.50 9.31
C GLY A 50 33.12 -1.25 10.21
N GLU A 51 34.23 -0.51 10.11
CA GLU A 51 34.41 0.76 10.84
C GLU A 51 33.50 1.86 10.28
N GLU A 52 33.46 2.03 8.95
CA GLU A 52 32.58 3.01 8.30
C GLU A 52 31.10 2.71 8.56
N LYS A 53 30.71 1.43 8.58
CA LYS A 53 29.37 0.97 8.95
C LYS A 53 29.06 1.36 10.41
N THR A 54 29.98 1.11 11.33
CA THR A 54 29.80 1.49 12.75
C THR A 54 29.64 2.99 12.89
N GLN A 55 30.54 3.78 12.28
CA GLN A 55 30.45 5.24 12.29
C GLN A 55 29.17 5.76 11.64
N PHE A 56 28.76 5.16 10.51
CA PHE A 56 27.52 5.47 9.83
C PHE A 56 26.33 5.20 10.75
N ILE A 57 26.27 4.04 11.39
CA ILE A 57 25.20 3.69 12.33
C ILE A 57 25.25 4.63 13.53
N GLU A 58 26.37 4.84 14.20
CA GLU A 58 26.45 5.74 15.37
C GLU A 58 26.00 7.17 15.05
N LYS A 59 26.42 7.71 13.91
CA LYS A 59 25.98 9.03 13.44
C LYS A 59 24.47 9.08 13.15
N ASN A 60 23.89 7.96 12.73
CA ASN A 60 22.56 7.91 12.12
C ASN A 60 21.50 7.08 12.88
N SER A 61 21.85 6.42 13.99
CA SER A 61 21.05 5.41 14.71
C SER A 61 20.14 5.97 15.79
N SER A 62 20.21 7.27 16.05
CA SER A 62 19.40 7.91 17.08
C SER A 62 19.16 9.38 16.76
N HIS A 63 18.28 9.66 15.80
CA HIS A 63 17.61 10.96 15.83
C HIS A 63 16.42 10.85 16.80
N ILE A 64 16.67 11.25 18.05
CA ILE A 64 15.57 11.53 18.98
C ILE A 64 14.95 12.83 18.47
N TYR A 65 13.77 12.73 17.84
CA TYR A 65 13.05 13.92 17.37
C TYR A 65 12.82 14.86 18.54
N GLU A 66 13.47 16.01 18.52
CA GLU A 66 13.19 17.06 19.48
C GLU A 66 11.96 17.85 19.02
N SER A 67 11.30 18.53 19.95
CA SER A 67 10.19 19.44 19.60
C SER A 67 10.57 20.52 18.56
N SER A 68 11.86 20.84 18.44
CA SER A 68 12.40 21.77 17.44
C SER A 68 12.48 21.18 16.02
N ASP A 69 12.44 19.84 15.90
CA ASP A 69 12.45 19.14 14.62
C ASP A 69 11.04 19.02 14.03
N GLU A 70 9.97 19.12 14.83
CA GLU A 70 8.60 19.11 14.31
C GLU A 70 8.36 20.22 13.28
N ALA A 71 8.83 21.43 13.55
CA ALA A 71 8.71 22.56 12.61
C ALA A 71 9.52 22.33 11.32
N LYS A 72 10.67 21.64 11.41
CA LYS A 72 11.49 21.31 10.24
C LYS A 72 10.90 20.15 9.43
N VAL A 73 10.31 19.16 10.11
CA VAL A 73 9.56 18.08 9.46
C VAL A 73 8.36 18.68 8.74
N GLU A 74 7.63 19.59 9.38
CA GLU A 74 6.52 20.31 8.75
C GLU A 74 6.97 21.13 7.54
N GLU A 75 8.06 21.92 7.66
CA GLU A 75 8.64 22.67 6.54
C GLU A 75 9.07 21.75 5.38
N TYR A 76 9.75 20.66 5.70
CA TYR A 76 10.15 19.63 4.73
C TYR A 76 8.94 19.09 3.98
N MET A 77 7.88 18.74 4.71
CA MET A 77 6.66 18.17 4.14
C MET A 77 5.82 19.18 3.37
N ASN A 78 5.86 20.45 3.72
CA ASN A 78 5.20 21.52 2.96
C ASN A 78 5.76 21.63 1.53
N GLY A 79 7.00 21.16 1.30
CA GLY A 79 7.60 21.02 -0.02
C GLY A 79 6.95 19.96 -0.93
N TYR A 80 6.12 19.07 -0.37
CA TYR A 80 5.46 17.99 -1.08
C TYR A 80 3.94 18.13 -1.02
N SER A 81 3.22 17.53 -1.96
CA SER A 81 1.75 17.58 -2.00
C SER A 81 1.12 16.19 -1.91
N SER A 82 1.79 15.18 -2.48
CA SER A 82 1.28 13.82 -2.51
C SER A 82 2.29 12.80 -1.99
N MET A 83 1.79 11.71 -1.44
CA MET A 83 2.54 10.48 -1.17
C MET A 83 1.92 9.34 -1.97
N VAL A 84 2.75 8.50 -2.59
CA VAL A 84 2.30 7.30 -3.30
C VAL A 84 2.94 6.09 -2.66
N ILE A 85 2.13 5.11 -2.29
CA ILE A 85 2.57 3.82 -1.77
C ILE A 85 2.12 2.75 -2.75
N VAL A 86 3.03 1.93 -3.24
CA VAL A 86 2.72 0.72 -4.02
C VAL A 86 3.33 -0.48 -3.35
N ALA A 87 2.63 -1.61 -3.42
CA ALA A 87 3.16 -2.85 -2.93
C ALA A 87 2.61 -4.06 -3.65
N LYS A 88 3.42 -5.11 -3.64
CA LYS A 88 3.07 -6.42 -4.14
C LYS A 88 3.54 -7.46 -3.15
N THR A 89 2.69 -8.39 -2.78
CA THR A 89 3.06 -9.51 -1.91
C THR A 89 2.62 -10.81 -2.56
N ASN A 90 3.45 -11.84 -2.46
CA ASN A 90 3.12 -13.21 -2.81
C ASN A 90 3.34 -14.09 -1.58
N TYR A 91 2.40 -14.98 -1.30
CA TYR A 91 2.55 -16.07 -0.34
C TYR A 91 2.37 -17.41 -1.04
N LEU A 92 3.12 -18.39 -0.58
CA LEU A 92 3.03 -19.78 -0.99
C LEU A 92 2.74 -20.60 0.27
N GLY A 93 1.55 -21.17 0.34
CA GLY A 93 1.19 -22.22 1.29
C GLY A 93 1.33 -23.59 0.66
N ASP A 94 1.07 -24.64 1.45
CA ASP A 94 1.16 -26.03 0.99
C ASP A 94 0.11 -26.35 -0.10
N ASP A 95 -1.07 -25.75 0.01
CA ASP A 95 -2.24 -25.99 -0.86
C ASP A 95 -2.77 -24.71 -1.55
N TYR A 96 -2.13 -23.56 -1.32
CA TYR A 96 -2.57 -22.29 -1.89
C TYR A 96 -1.42 -21.37 -2.32
N THR A 97 -1.73 -20.49 -3.27
CA THR A 97 -0.94 -19.30 -3.59
C THR A 97 -1.79 -18.07 -3.36
N LEU A 98 -1.19 -16.97 -2.89
CA LEU A 98 -1.87 -15.70 -2.69
C LEU A 98 -0.99 -14.57 -3.23
N SER A 99 -1.49 -13.81 -4.20
CA SER A 99 -0.86 -12.58 -4.68
C SER A 99 -1.72 -11.38 -4.30
N GLY A 100 -1.12 -10.43 -3.60
CA GLY A 100 -1.74 -9.17 -3.22
C GLY A 100 -1.07 -7.97 -3.90
N TYR A 101 -1.89 -7.05 -4.37
CA TYR A 101 -1.49 -5.81 -5.02
C TYR A 101 -2.14 -4.65 -4.26
N PHE A 102 -1.35 -3.65 -3.91
CA PHE A 102 -1.80 -2.50 -3.15
C PHE A 102 -1.26 -1.23 -3.78
N LYS A 103 -2.10 -0.21 -3.87
CA LYS A 103 -1.69 1.14 -4.21
C LYS A 103 -2.52 2.17 -3.47
N SER A 104 -1.85 3.16 -2.87
CA SER A 104 -2.50 4.28 -2.22
C SER A 104 -1.84 5.57 -2.65
N ILE A 105 -2.64 6.58 -2.96
CA ILE A 105 -2.21 7.94 -3.25
C ILE A 105 -2.90 8.85 -2.24
N VAL A 106 -2.08 9.60 -1.49
CA VAL A 106 -2.54 10.54 -0.48
C VAL A 106 -2.11 11.94 -0.90
N ASP A 107 -3.05 12.73 -1.38
CA ASP A 107 -2.88 14.17 -1.56
C ASP A 107 -3.35 14.87 -0.28
N TYR A 108 -2.42 15.07 0.65
CA TYR A 108 -2.74 15.62 1.96
C TYR A 108 -2.91 17.14 1.96
N LYS A 109 -2.49 17.85 0.88
CA LYS A 109 -2.74 19.29 0.75
C LYS A 109 -4.19 19.57 0.38
N ASN A 110 -4.72 18.81 -0.57
CA ASN A 110 -6.12 18.94 -1.02
C ASN A 110 -7.08 18.01 -0.28
N LYS A 111 -6.56 17.14 0.59
CA LYS A 111 -7.33 16.12 1.33
C LYS A 111 -8.10 15.18 0.39
N ASN A 112 -7.46 14.81 -0.71
CA ASN A 112 -7.98 13.83 -1.65
C ASN A 112 -7.17 12.54 -1.53
N TYR A 113 -7.86 11.41 -1.54
CA TYR A 113 -7.22 10.10 -1.38
C TYR A 113 -7.74 9.13 -2.44
N TRP A 114 -6.86 8.26 -2.90
CA TRP A 114 -7.22 7.15 -3.78
C TRP A 114 -6.52 5.88 -3.30
N TYR A 115 -7.26 4.79 -3.29
CA TYR A 115 -6.84 3.51 -2.75
C TYR A 115 -7.29 2.41 -3.68
N TYR A 116 -6.41 1.44 -3.90
CA TYR A 116 -6.71 0.22 -4.64
C TYR A 116 -6.02 -0.97 -3.99
N GLU A 117 -6.78 -2.05 -3.85
CA GLU A 117 -6.30 -3.35 -3.39
C GLU A 117 -6.87 -4.46 -4.29
N LYS A 118 -6.04 -5.44 -4.60
CA LYS A 118 -6.45 -6.65 -5.31
C LYS A 118 -5.76 -7.88 -4.73
N PHE A 119 -6.55 -8.88 -4.37
CA PHE A 119 -6.06 -10.20 -3.97
C PHE A 119 -6.46 -11.26 -4.98
N ILE A 120 -5.50 -12.10 -5.35
CA ILE A 120 -5.69 -13.29 -6.17
C ILE A 120 -5.21 -14.47 -5.35
N ARG A 121 -6.12 -15.33 -4.90
CA ARG A 121 -5.77 -16.58 -4.21
C ARG A 121 -6.10 -17.74 -5.12
N THR A 122 -5.22 -18.72 -5.25
CA THR A 122 -5.55 -20.00 -5.90
C THR A 122 -5.36 -21.11 -4.89
N GLN A 123 -6.40 -21.90 -4.63
CA GLN A 123 -6.39 -23.01 -3.68
C GLN A 123 -7.23 -24.15 -4.27
N ASN A 124 -6.68 -25.38 -4.28
CA ASN A 124 -7.36 -26.56 -4.82
C ASN A 124 -7.98 -26.34 -6.22
N ASP A 125 -7.21 -25.78 -7.15
CA ASP A 125 -7.63 -25.40 -8.52
C ASP A 125 -8.75 -24.36 -8.63
N VAL A 126 -9.17 -23.76 -7.52
CA VAL A 126 -10.13 -22.64 -7.49
C VAL A 126 -9.40 -21.33 -7.35
N THR A 127 -9.68 -20.38 -8.25
CA THR A 127 -9.17 -19.01 -8.17
C THR A 127 -10.21 -18.07 -7.56
N TYR A 128 -9.77 -17.36 -6.54
CA TYR A 128 -10.46 -16.29 -5.83
C TYR A 128 -9.86 -14.96 -6.30
N THR A 129 -10.68 -13.97 -6.59
CA THR A 129 -10.19 -12.65 -7.01
C THR A 129 -11.06 -11.55 -6.43
N ASP A 130 -10.47 -10.79 -5.52
CA ASP A 130 -11.15 -9.71 -4.83
C ASP A 130 -10.45 -8.40 -5.15
N GLU A 131 -11.23 -7.36 -5.45
CA GLU A 131 -10.75 -6.02 -5.77
C GLU A 131 -11.58 -4.98 -5.01
N VAL A 132 -10.88 -4.02 -4.41
CA VAL A 132 -11.48 -2.83 -3.79
C VAL A 132 -10.77 -1.61 -4.33
N GLU A 133 -11.54 -0.62 -4.78
CA GLU A 133 -11.05 0.70 -5.14
C GLU A 133 -11.85 1.75 -4.38
N THR A 134 -11.17 2.65 -3.66
CA THR A 134 -11.82 3.70 -2.88
C THR A 134 -11.25 5.06 -3.27
N LYS A 135 -12.12 5.99 -3.68
CA LYS A 135 -11.79 7.41 -3.91
C LYS A 135 -12.47 8.27 -2.84
N ILE A 136 -11.69 9.15 -2.24
CA ILE A 136 -12.13 10.06 -1.18
C ILE A 136 -11.83 11.49 -1.62
N VAL A 137 -12.83 12.36 -1.54
CA VAL A 137 -12.70 13.77 -1.90
C VAL A 137 -13.30 14.63 -0.81
N TYR A 138 -12.59 15.69 -0.41
CA TYR A 138 -13.09 16.69 0.53
C TYR A 138 -13.93 17.76 -0.19
N LYS A 139 -15.21 17.90 0.16
CA LYS A 139 -16.13 18.92 -0.37
C LYS A 139 -17.12 19.39 0.69
N ASP A 140 -17.43 20.68 0.69
CA ASP A 140 -18.48 21.27 1.53
C ASP A 140 -18.38 20.84 3.01
N ASP A 141 -17.15 20.89 3.55
CA ASP A 141 -16.79 20.47 4.92
C ASP A 141 -17.10 19.01 5.28
N ASN A 142 -17.23 18.15 4.27
CA ASN A 142 -17.41 16.71 4.40
C ASN A 142 -16.48 15.95 3.45
N PHE A 143 -16.35 14.65 3.69
CA PHE A 143 -15.71 13.73 2.77
C PHE A 143 -16.75 12.90 2.03
N LEU A 144 -16.65 12.89 0.70
CA LEU A 144 -17.35 11.94 -0.16
C LEU A 144 -16.44 10.73 -0.36
N VAL A 145 -16.89 9.56 0.10
CA VAL A 145 -16.15 8.30 -0.01
C VAL A 145 -16.90 7.40 -0.98
N LYS A 146 -16.32 7.12 -2.15
CA LYS A 146 -16.86 6.15 -3.11
C LYS A 146 -15.98 4.92 -3.13
N THR A 147 -16.60 3.75 -3.05
CA THR A 147 -15.91 2.47 -3.13
C THR A 147 -16.55 1.58 -4.20
N SER A 148 -15.71 1.04 -5.08
CA SER A 148 -16.03 -0.04 -6.00
C SER A 148 -15.50 -1.35 -5.45
N ILE A 149 -16.38 -2.33 -5.26
CA ILE A 149 -16.06 -3.65 -4.72
C ILE A 149 -16.38 -4.69 -5.80
N ASN A 150 -15.44 -5.61 -6.05
CA ASN A 150 -15.64 -6.77 -6.91
C ASN A 150 -15.09 -8.00 -6.21
N LEU A 151 -15.98 -8.93 -5.87
CA LEU A 151 -15.64 -10.16 -5.16
C LEU A 151 -15.90 -11.35 -6.09
N ASN A 152 -14.95 -12.28 -6.13
CA ASN A 152 -15.10 -13.52 -6.87
C ASN A 152 -14.70 -14.69 -5.99
N ASN A 153 -15.72 -15.44 -5.54
CA ASN A 153 -15.64 -16.52 -4.57
C ASN A 153 -15.12 -16.09 -3.19
N HIS A 154 -15.17 -14.80 -2.84
CA HIS A 154 -14.67 -14.29 -1.57
C HIS A 154 -15.20 -15.12 -0.40
N GLU A 155 -14.29 -15.60 0.45
CA GLU A 155 -14.63 -16.45 1.59
C GLU A 155 -15.08 -15.58 2.77
N TYR A 156 -16.33 -15.77 3.17
CA TYR A 156 -16.92 -15.09 4.31
C TYR A 156 -17.05 -16.05 5.50
N VAL A 157 -16.41 -15.67 6.60
CA VAL A 157 -16.46 -16.36 7.89
C VAL A 157 -17.44 -15.58 8.78
N SER A 158 -18.58 -16.18 9.14
CA SER A 158 -19.63 -15.48 9.89
C SER A 158 -19.48 -15.58 11.42
N GLY A 159 -18.47 -16.29 11.92
CA GLY A 159 -18.28 -16.44 13.36
C GLY A 159 -17.06 -17.27 13.76
N TRP A 160 -16.82 -17.32 15.07
CA TRP A 160 -15.87 -18.23 15.71
C TRP A 160 -16.67 -19.35 16.34
N GLU A 161 -16.36 -20.60 16.01
CA GLU A 161 -16.88 -21.73 16.75
C GLU A 161 -15.84 -22.16 17.78
N SER A 162 -16.26 -22.32 19.03
CA SER A 162 -15.42 -22.91 20.06
C SER A 162 -15.40 -24.42 19.85
N SER A 163 -14.25 -24.98 19.50
CA SER A 163 -13.99 -26.42 19.55
C SER A 163 -13.27 -26.79 20.84
N ASP A 164 -13.25 -28.09 21.17
CA ASP A 164 -12.56 -28.60 22.36
C ASP A 164 -11.04 -28.36 22.33
N ASP A 165 -10.47 -28.09 21.13
CA ASP A 165 -9.05 -27.86 20.88
C ASP A 165 -8.69 -26.38 20.60
N GLY A 166 -9.66 -25.46 20.58
CA GLY A 166 -9.42 -24.03 20.35
C GLY A 166 -10.60 -23.28 19.72
N TYR A 167 -10.31 -22.15 19.08
CA TYR A 167 -11.28 -21.48 18.20
C TYR A 167 -11.04 -21.96 16.77
N GLU A 168 -12.07 -22.50 16.13
CA GLU A 168 -12.04 -22.90 14.72
C GLU A 168 -12.83 -21.88 13.86
N TYR A 169 -12.34 -21.68 12.64
CA TYR A 169 -12.98 -20.81 11.67
C TYR A 169 -14.07 -21.60 10.94
N ALA A 170 -15.34 -21.29 11.20
CA ALA A 170 -16.43 -21.82 10.39
C ALA A 170 -16.52 -20.98 9.11
N LEU A 171 -16.05 -21.54 7.98
CA LEU A 171 -16.31 -20.95 6.67
C LEU A 171 -17.79 -21.13 6.35
N VAL A 172 -18.54 -20.04 6.21
CA VAL A 172 -19.99 -20.14 6.08
C VAL A 172 -20.45 -19.91 4.65
N SER A 173 -19.77 -19.07 3.87
CA SER A 173 -20.20 -18.78 2.51
C SER A 173 -19.09 -18.30 1.58
N ARG A 174 -19.30 -18.50 0.28
CA ARG A 174 -18.60 -17.84 -0.82
C ARG A 174 -19.47 -16.72 -1.39
N ILE A 175 -18.87 -15.57 -1.63
CA ILE A 175 -19.56 -14.37 -2.11
C ILE A 175 -18.98 -13.95 -3.46
N THR A 176 -19.87 -13.79 -4.44
CA THR A 176 -19.50 -13.32 -5.79
C THR A 176 -20.42 -12.21 -6.22
N GLY A 177 -19.86 -11.09 -6.66
CA GLY A 177 -20.64 -9.94 -7.09
C GLY A 177 -19.84 -8.66 -7.16
N LYS A 178 -20.51 -7.58 -7.55
CA LYS A 178 -19.90 -6.26 -7.67
C LYS A 178 -20.86 -5.16 -7.26
N ALA A 179 -20.34 -4.15 -6.57
CA ALA A 179 -21.11 -2.99 -6.13
C ALA A 179 -20.28 -1.72 -6.20
N ASP A 180 -20.94 -0.62 -6.57
CA ASP A 180 -20.45 0.73 -6.35
C ASP A 180 -21.30 1.36 -5.25
N ILE A 181 -20.64 1.79 -4.18
CA ILE A 181 -21.30 2.43 -3.03
C ILE A 181 -20.62 3.75 -2.73
N TYR A 182 -21.37 4.68 -2.15
CA TYR A 182 -20.76 5.90 -1.59
C TYR A 182 -21.38 6.29 -0.26
N THR A 183 -20.64 7.07 0.51
CA THR A 183 -21.13 7.65 1.75
C THR A 183 -20.54 9.03 1.96
N THR A 184 -21.24 9.84 2.73
CA THR A 184 -20.77 11.16 3.18
C THR A 184 -20.40 11.08 4.65
N VAL A 185 -19.15 11.40 4.98
CA VAL A 185 -18.66 11.40 6.36
C VAL A 185 -18.10 12.75 6.76
N SER A 186 -18.09 13.05 8.06
CA SER A 186 -17.65 14.35 8.56
C SER A 186 -16.15 14.59 8.32
N SER A 187 -15.75 15.86 8.29
CA SER A 187 -14.37 16.33 8.08
C SER A 187 -13.32 15.85 9.08
N ASN A 188 -13.71 15.17 10.16
CA ASN A 188 -12.79 14.61 11.17
C ASN A 188 -12.40 13.14 10.91
N TYR A 189 -12.83 12.53 9.81
CA TYR A 189 -12.45 11.16 9.44
C TYR A 189 -11.01 11.05 8.92
N ASP A 190 -10.40 12.16 8.52
CA ASP A 190 -8.99 12.21 8.10
C ASP A 190 -8.01 12.11 9.27
N LEU A 191 -8.48 12.19 10.52
CA LEU A 191 -7.63 12.22 11.72
C LEU A 191 -6.63 11.06 11.79
N TYR A 192 -7.02 9.85 11.38
CA TYR A 192 -6.11 8.70 11.35
C TYR A 192 -4.97 8.89 10.33
N ILE A 193 -5.29 9.36 9.13
CA ILE A 193 -4.30 9.72 8.11
C ILE A 193 -3.39 10.84 8.64
N PHE A 194 -3.96 11.84 9.32
CA PHE A 194 -3.21 12.91 9.98
C PHE A 194 -2.30 12.42 11.12
N ILE A 195 -2.53 11.25 11.73
CA ILE A 195 -1.67 10.67 12.76
C ILE A 195 -0.54 9.83 12.14
N GLU A 196 -0.86 9.02 11.12
CA GLU A 196 0.10 8.14 10.45
C GLU A 196 1.06 8.89 9.51
N LEU A 197 0.57 9.91 8.80
CA LEU A 197 1.41 10.75 7.92
C LEU A 197 2.61 11.36 8.65
N PRO A 198 2.47 11.98 9.84
CA PRO A 198 3.61 12.43 10.64
C PRO A 198 4.69 11.37 10.85
N SER A 199 4.34 10.10 11.05
CA SER A 199 5.33 9.02 11.20
C SER A 199 6.13 8.82 9.91
N TRP A 200 5.45 8.71 8.76
CA TRP A 200 6.09 8.62 7.44
C TRP A 200 6.91 9.88 7.11
N ASN A 201 6.39 11.05 7.43
CA ASN A 201 7.01 12.35 7.20
C ASN A 201 8.31 12.50 7.99
N ARG A 202 8.27 12.14 9.28
CA ARG A 202 9.47 12.09 10.14
C ARG A 202 10.50 11.14 9.54
N SER A 203 10.06 9.98 9.09
CA SER A 203 10.89 8.97 8.48
C SER A 203 11.60 9.45 7.20
N PHE A 204 10.89 10.08 6.26
CA PHE A 204 11.49 10.69 5.07
C PHE A 204 12.38 11.89 5.39
N TYR A 205 11.97 12.74 6.32
CA TYR A 205 12.81 13.83 6.81
C TYR A 205 14.12 13.28 7.41
N SER A 206 14.03 12.23 8.22
CA SER A 206 15.20 11.52 8.77
C SER A 206 16.13 11.04 7.66
N LEU A 207 15.59 10.35 6.63
CA LEU A 207 16.37 9.94 5.46
C LEU A 207 17.02 11.14 4.77
N SER A 208 16.31 12.27 4.68
CA SER A 208 16.84 13.52 4.09
C SER A 208 18.03 14.10 4.82
N GLN A 209 18.09 13.88 6.13
CA GLN A 209 19.20 14.29 6.98
C GLN A 209 20.31 13.22 7.08
N GLY A 210 20.14 12.07 6.40
CA GLY A 210 21.07 10.95 6.40
C GLY A 210 20.82 9.90 7.50
N TYR A 211 19.76 10.05 8.29
CA TYR A 211 19.38 9.11 9.35
C TYR A 211 18.63 7.89 8.79
N ALA A 212 19.03 6.69 9.20
CA ALA A 212 18.54 5.43 8.64
C ALA A 212 17.19 4.94 9.25
N SER A 213 16.32 5.83 9.76
CA SER A 213 15.20 5.46 10.64
C SER A 213 14.20 4.46 10.06
N LEU A 214 14.04 4.39 8.74
CA LEU A 214 13.15 3.42 8.09
C LEU A 214 13.81 2.06 7.77
N VAL A 215 15.13 2.01 7.73
CA VAL A 215 15.84 1.05 6.87
C VAL A 215 16.69 0.04 7.62
N ASN A 216 16.91 0.20 8.93
CA ASN A 216 17.87 -0.67 9.60
C ASN A 216 17.38 -1.23 10.94
N ARG A 217 17.12 -2.55 10.91
CA ARG A 217 17.52 -3.48 11.98
C ARG A 217 19.05 -3.57 12.06
N GLY A 218 19.73 -2.42 12.04
CA GLY A 218 21.18 -2.27 11.78
C GLY A 218 22.09 -2.78 12.89
N GLN A 219 21.56 -3.53 13.85
CA GLN A 219 22.36 -4.22 14.85
C GLN A 219 22.81 -5.60 14.37
N ASP A 220 22.33 -6.08 13.22
CA ASP A 220 22.84 -7.32 12.63
C ASP A 220 24.12 -7.05 11.81
N SER A 221 25.22 -7.69 12.23
CA SER A 221 26.52 -7.60 11.57
C SER A 221 26.47 -8.17 10.14
N SER A 222 25.50 -9.03 9.83
CA SER A 222 25.35 -9.69 8.52
C SER A 222 24.78 -8.80 7.40
N ILE A 223 24.31 -7.59 7.70
CA ILE A 223 23.75 -6.67 6.70
C ILE A 223 24.85 -5.86 6.01
N ASP A 224 24.95 -5.96 4.69
CA ASP A 224 25.79 -5.09 3.88
C ASP A 224 25.12 -3.72 3.71
N ILE A 225 25.88 -2.64 3.95
CA ILE A 225 25.42 -1.26 3.77
C ILE A 225 26.26 -0.59 2.69
N TYR A 226 25.59 -0.03 1.68
CA TYR A 226 26.23 0.71 0.61
C TYR A 226 25.78 2.17 0.60
N SER A 227 26.66 3.04 0.16
CA SER A 227 26.36 4.46 -0.02
C SER A 227 26.78 4.94 -1.41
N LEU A 228 25.93 5.75 -2.03
CA LEU A 228 26.24 6.47 -3.28
C LEU A 228 25.39 7.73 -3.35
N ASN A 229 26.04 8.90 -3.42
CA ASN A 229 25.36 10.19 -3.38
C ASN A 229 24.43 10.30 -2.15
N ASN A 230 23.13 10.56 -2.37
CA ASN A 230 22.09 10.65 -1.33
C ASN A 230 21.33 9.34 -1.13
N TYR A 231 21.76 8.24 -1.76
CA TYR A 231 21.11 6.95 -1.61
C TYR A 231 21.83 6.08 -0.57
N THR A 232 21.03 5.46 0.30
CA THR A 232 21.46 4.40 1.20
C THR A 232 20.85 3.09 0.74
N TYR A 233 21.70 2.07 0.59
CA TYR A 233 21.30 0.71 0.24
C TYR A 233 21.62 -0.21 1.41
N SER A 234 20.70 -1.10 1.77
CA SER A 234 20.93 -2.17 2.74
C SER A 234 20.56 -3.50 2.10
N LYS A 235 21.46 -4.48 2.22
CA LYS A 235 21.30 -5.79 1.61
C LYS A 235 21.61 -6.90 2.62
N LEU A 236 20.70 -7.85 2.72
CA LEU A 236 20.89 -9.12 3.43
C LEU A 236 20.55 -10.24 2.44
N GLU A 237 21.46 -11.18 2.24
CA GLU A 237 21.23 -12.33 1.37
C GLU A 237 21.87 -13.56 2.02
N ASN A 238 21.03 -14.49 2.45
CA ASN A 238 21.42 -15.80 2.96
C ASN A 238 20.49 -16.88 2.37
N ASP A 239 20.71 -18.14 2.73
CA ASP A 239 19.99 -19.28 2.15
C ASP A 239 18.46 -19.20 2.34
N ASP A 240 18.00 -18.61 3.46
CA ASP A 240 16.59 -18.56 3.82
C ASP A 240 15.92 -17.22 3.48
N ASN A 241 16.68 -16.12 3.45
CA ASN A 241 16.15 -14.77 3.34
C ASN A 241 16.99 -13.90 2.41
N LYS A 242 16.27 -13.14 1.58
CA LYS A 242 16.82 -12.02 0.80
C LYS A 242 16.05 -10.76 1.14
N GLN A 243 16.77 -9.71 1.52
CA GLN A 243 16.22 -8.38 1.75
C GLN A 243 17.08 -7.34 1.04
N VAL A 244 16.44 -6.44 0.32
CA VAL A 244 17.09 -5.25 -0.26
C VAL A 244 16.24 -4.05 0.09
N ILE A 245 16.85 -3.00 0.64
CA ILE A 245 16.20 -1.73 0.91
C ILE A 245 17.05 -0.63 0.27
N ILE A 246 16.39 0.25 -0.47
CA ILE A 246 16.97 1.43 -1.11
C ILE A 246 16.20 2.63 -0.63
N SER A 247 16.89 3.66 -0.18
CA SER A 247 16.24 4.86 0.32
C SER A 247 16.98 6.12 -0.06
N ASN A 248 16.22 7.19 -0.27
CA ASN A 248 16.68 8.57 -0.33
C ASN A 248 15.61 9.47 0.33
N ASN A 249 15.74 10.78 0.18
CA ASN A 249 14.85 11.78 0.75
C ASN A 249 13.38 11.66 0.27
N GLU A 250 13.16 11.22 -0.96
CA GLU A 250 11.87 11.24 -1.66
C GLU A 250 11.36 9.83 -2.05
N PHE A 251 12.12 8.78 -1.76
CA PHE A 251 11.88 7.42 -2.19
C PHE A 251 12.36 6.41 -1.15
N LEU A 252 11.53 5.40 -0.90
CA LEU A 252 11.87 4.19 -0.18
C LEU A 252 11.41 2.99 -1.01
N GLY A 253 12.33 2.13 -1.43
CA GLY A 253 12.05 0.83 -2.01
C GLY A 253 12.51 -0.28 -1.08
N SER A 254 11.68 -1.31 -0.89
CA SER A 254 11.99 -2.48 -0.09
C SER A 254 11.53 -3.75 -0.79
N TYR A 255 12.41 -4.73 -0.76
CA TYR A 255 12.15 -6.09 -1.20
C TYR A 255 12.53 -7.06 -0.11
N TYR A 256 11.66 -8.04 0.10
CA TYR A 256 11.87 -9.13 1.04
C TYR A 256 11.42 -10.43 0.40
N LYS A 257 12.24 -11.47 0.49
CA LYS A 257 11.92 -12.82 0.05
C LYS A 257 12.38 -13.84 1.07
N ARG A 258 11.50 -14.79 1.34
CA ARG A 258 11.68 -16.03 2.08
C ARG A 258 11.08 -17.17 1.25
N THR A 259 11.30 -18.42 1.66
CA THR A 259 10.78 -19.61 0.97
C THR A 259 9.28 -19.59 0.71
N ASP A 260 8.48 -19.04 1.64
CA ASP A 260 7.02 -19.03 1.64
C ASP A 260 6.41 -17.66 1.28
N ARG A 261 7.24 -16.62 1.10
CA ARG A 261 6.75 -15.24 0.98
C ARG A 261 7.71 -14.36 0.17
N GLU A 262 7.16 -13.54 -0.70
CA GLU A 262 7.88 -12.49 -1.42
C GLU A 262 7.12 -11.18 -1.33
N GLN A 263 7.81 -10.07 -1.08
CA GLN A 263 7.20 -8.77 -0.84
C GLN A 263 8.00 -7.66 -1.50
N PHE A 264 7.25 -6.71 -2.02
CA PHE A 264 7.72 -5.49 -2.64
C PHE A 264 6.95 -4.32 -2.04
N TYR A 265 7.67 -3.24 -1.76
CA TYR A 265 7.10 -2.01 -1.25
C TYR A 265 7.88 -0.84 -1.83
N GLU A 266 7.18 0.12 -2.41
CA GLU A 266 7.78 1.40 -2.78
C GLU A 266 6.91 2.54 -2.25
N CYS A 267 7.57 3.57 -1.73
CA CYS A 267 6.92 4.79 -1.29
C CYS A 267 7.64 6.00 -1.90
N TYR A 268 6.85 6.92 -2.45
CA TYR A 268 7.31 8.12 -3.15
C TYR A 268 6.71 9.37 -2.51
N LEU A 269 7.55 10.36 -2.24
CA LEU A 269 7.13 11.74 -1.95
C LEU A 269 7.13 12.57 -3.23
N ILE A 270 6.00 13.20 -3.52
CA ILE A 270 5.75 13.91 -4.77
C ILE A 270 5.40 15.37 -4.48
N LYS A 271 6.09 16.27 -5.20
CA LYS A 271 5.92 17.72 -5.03
C LYS A 271 4.56 18.21 -5.48
N ASP A 272 4.05 17.61 -6.55
CA ASP A 272 2.78 18.00 -7.16
C ASP A 272 1.59 17.19 -6.63
N SER A 273 0.41 17.78 -6.76
CA SER A 273 -0.86 17.10 -6.56
C SER A 273 -1.07 16.06 -7.66
N LEU A 274 -1.40 14.83 -7.27
CA LEU A 274 -1.71 13.74 -8.20
C LEU A 274 -3.21 13.48 -8.35
N LEU A 275 -4.03 14.01 -7.43
CA LEU A 275 -5.46 13.74 -7.36
C LEU A 275 -6.26 15.04 -7.52
N ASP A 276 -7.28 14.98 -8.37
CA ASP A 276 -8.30 16.01 -8.47
C ASP A 276 -9.42 15.80 -7.44
N ASP A 277 -10.29 16.80 -7.33
CA ASP A 277 -11.50 16.77 -6.51
C ASP A 277 -12.72 16.20 -7.27
N SER A 278 -12.53 15.54 -8.40
CA SER A 278 -13.64 14.96 -9.16
C SER A 278 -14.10 13.66 -8.53
N ILE A 279 -15.40 13.38 -8.47
CA ILE A 279 -15.90 12.07 -8.06
C ILE A 279 -17.18 11.78 -8.83
N ASN A 280 -17.21 10.64 -9.53
CA ASN A 280 -18.39 10.22 -10.28
C ASN A 280 -19.25 9.33 -9.38
N LEU A 281 -20.41 9.84 -8.97
CA LEU A 281 -21.37 9.11 -8.14
C LEU A 281 -22.49 8.45 -8.96
N ASP A 282 -22.46 8.54 -10.29
CA ASP A 282 -23.48 7.98 -11.16
C ASP A 282 -23.59 6.46 -10.93
N GLY A 283 -24.81 6.02 -10.58
CA GLY A 283 -25.11 4.60 -10.34
C GLY A 283 -24.58 4.04 -9.01
N ALA A 284 -23.95 4.86 -8.16
CA ALA A 284 -23.56 4.45 -6.81
C ALA A 284 -24.70 4.68 -5.82
N ASN A 285 -24.97 3.71 -4.96
CA ASN A 285 -25.95 3.87 -3.89
C ASN A 285 -25.32 4.58 -2.69
N GLU A 286 -25.99 5.62 -2.18
CA GLU A 286 -25.59 6.20 -0.90
C GLU A 286 -25.96 5.27 0.23
N TYR A 287 -25.05 5.06 1.17
CA TYR A 287 -25.34 4.34 2.40
C TYR A 287 -24.92 5.14 3.62
N THR A 288 -25.60 4.90 4.73
CA THR A 288 -25.20 5.43 6.03
C THR A 288 -24.06 4.57 6.58
N TYR A 289 -22.90 5.16 6.77
CA TYR A 289 -21.81 4.50 7.47
C TYR A 289 -22.06 4.53 8.98
N GLU A 290 -22.42 3.38 9.56
CA GLU A 290 -22.62 3.25 11.00
C GLU A 290 -21.27 3.18 11.71
N GLU A 291 -21.00 4.18 12.57
CA GLU A 291 -19.77 4.24 13.36
C GLU A 291 -19.72 3.10 14.38
N ASN A 292 -18.79 2.16 14.21
CA ASN A 292 -18.51 1.17 15.24
C ASN A 292 -17.62 1.79 16.34
N TYR A 293 -18.21 2.01 17.52
CA TYR A 293 -17.61 2.64 18.72
C TYR A 293 -16.28 2.04 19.23
N TYR A 294 -15.84 0.89 18.69
CA TYR A 294 -14.68 0.15 19.22
C TYR A 294 -13.32 0.77 18.88
N TYR A 295 -13.23 1.61 17.85
CA TYR A 295 -11.97 2.25 17.44
C TYR A 295 -11.91 3.69 17.94
N LYS A 296 -10.83 4.06 18.64
CA LYS A 296 -10.64 5.42 19.18
C LYS A 296 -10.45 6.48 18.09
N HIS A 297 -10.21 6.06 16.85
CA HIS A 297 -10.01 6.93 15.69
C HIS A 297 -11.10 6.63 14.65
N LYS A 298 -11.66 7.69 14.06
CA LYS A 298 -12.57 7.55 12.91
C LYS A 298 -11.73 7.24 11.69
N GLU A 299 -12.03 6.12 11.04
CA GLU A 299 -11.37 5.66 9.82
C GLU A 299 -12.35 5.73 8.66
N PHE A 300 -11.85 6.06 7.46
CA PHE A 300 -12.66 6.03 6.25
C PHE A 300 -13.11 4.59 5.93
N PRO A 301 -14.37 4.39 5.51
CA PRO A 301 -14.83 3.06 5.10
C PRO A 301 -14.05 2.57 3.88
N PHE A 302 -13.71 1.28 3.90
CA PHE A 302 -12.97 0.62 2.81
C PHE A 302 -11.71 1.38 2.37
N TYR A 303 -11.00 2.00 3.31
CA TYR A 303 -9.74 2.67 3.05
C TYR A 303 -8.69 2.26 4.10
N GLN A 304 -7.48 2.02 3.64
CA GLN A 304 -6.35 1.76 4.51
C GLN A 304 -5.11 2.51 4.07
N PHE A 305 -4.40 3.05 5.06
CA PHE A 305 -3.12 3.70 4.87
C PHE A 305 -2.02 2.94 5.61
N GLY A 306 -0.85 2.78 4.97
CA GLY A 306 0.40 2.43 5.65
C GLY A 306 0.63 0.97 6.09
N ASN A 307 -0.36 0.07 6.10
CA ASN A 307 -0.17 -1.29 6.62
C ASN A 307 -0.32 -2.37 5.53
N VAL A 308 0.79 -2.61 4.81
CA VAL A 308 0.83 -3.44 3.60
C VAL A 308 0.92 -4.95 3.88
N THR A 309 1.30 -5.35 5.09
CA THR A 309 1.78 -6.72 5.32
C THR A 309 0.85 -7.65 6.10
N ILE A 310 -0.12 -7.14 6.89
CA ILE A 310 -0.99 -7.97 7.75
C ILE A 310 -2.43 -7.41 7.91
N GLY A 311 -2.68 -6.15 7.57
CA GLY A 311 -3.94 -5.48 7.92
C GLY A 311 -4.91 -5.20 6.77
N SER A 312 -4.72 -5.79 5.60
CA SER A 312 -5.40 -5.38 4.36
C SER A 312 -6.94 -5.41 4.48
N ILE A 313 -7.64 -4.58 3.70
CA ILE A 313 -9.12 -4.54 3.74
C ILE A 313 -9.67 -5.89 3.30
N LEU A 314 -9.07 -6.49 2.27
CA LEU A 314 -9.44 -7.82 1.76
C LEU A 314 -8.99 -8.96 2.68
N GLY A 315 -7.95 -8.76 3.49
CA GLY A 315 -7.48 -9.70 4.51
C GLY A 315 -8.28 -9.63 5.80
N ASN A 316 -9.14 -8.62 5.96
CA ASN A 316 -10.01 -8.49 7.11
C ASN A 316 -11.31 -9.25 6.87
N TYR A 317 -11.57 -10.27 7.69
CA TYR A 317 -12.80 -11.09 7.68
C TYR A 317 -14.10 -10.27 7.80
N LYS A 318 -14.01 -8.96 8.07
CA LYS A 318 -15.13 -8.04 8.22
C LYS A 318 -15.51 -7.29 6.94
N LEU A 319 -14.80 -7.43 5.80
CA LEU A 319 -15.12 -6.69 4.57
C LEU A 319 -16.61 -6.76 4.22
N VAL A 320 -17.16 -7.97 4.17
CA VAL A 320 -18.57 -8.21 3.83
C VAL A 320 -19.50 -7.58 4.88
N SER A 321 -19.14 -7.69 6.16
CA SER A 321 -19.93 -7.09 7.26
C SER A 321 -19.91 -5.56 7.27
N THR A 322 -18.99 -4.93 6.53
CA THR A 322 -18.98 -3.48 6.32
C THR A 322 -19.80 -3.04 5.11
N ILE A 323 -20.21 -3.96 4.22
CA ILE A 323 -21.08 -3.64 3.08
C ILE A 323 -22.54 -3.57 3.59
N PRO A 324 -23.31 -2.53 3.21
CA PRO A 324 -24.73 -2.44 3.58
C PRO A 324 -25.53 -3.68 3.18
N ALA A 325 -26.41 -4.17 4.05
CA ALA A 325 -27.10 -5.45 3.85
C ALA A 325 -27.99 -5.46 2.59
N ASP A 326 -28.60 -4.33 2.25
CA ASP A 326 -29.39 -4.16 1.03
C ASP A 326 -28.51 -4.23 -0.22
N VAL A 327 -27.32 -3.62 -0.17
CA VAL A 327 -26.31 -3.73 -1.24
C VAL A 327 -25.83 -5.17 -1.37
N VAL A 328 -25.55 -5.87 -0.25
CA VAL A 328 -25.19 -7.29 -0.28
C VAL A 328 -26.27 -8.10 -1.01
N ALA A 329 -27.53 -7.90 -0.63
CA ALA A 329 -28.66 -8.63 -1.20
C ALA A 329 -28.93 -8.33 -2.68
N SER A 330 -28.69 -7.10 -3.15
CA SER A 330 -28.97 -6.70 -4.54
C SER A 330 -27.82 -6.95 -5.51
N ASN A 331 -26.57 -7.03 -5.02
CA ASN A 331 -25.38 -7.01 -5.87
C ASN A 331 -24.51 -8.26 -5.76
N PHE A 332 -24.73 -9.10 -4.75
CA PHE A 332 -23.88 -10.26 -4.49
C PHE A 332 -24.70 -11.55 -4.41
N THR A 333 -24.12 -12.62 -4.94
CA THR A 333 -24.60 -14.00 -4.77
C THR A 333 -23.82 -14.62 -3.63
N ILE A 334 -24.54 -15.14 -2.63
CA ILE A 334 -23.99 -15.86 -1.49
C ILE A 334 -24.27 -17.35 -1.69
N THR A 335 -23.23 -18.17 -1.65
CA THR A 335 -23.33 -19.63 -1.76
C THR A 335 -22.78 -20.25 -0.47
N GLU A 336 -23.59 -21.02 0.24
CA GLU A 336 -23.12 -21.77 1.41
C GLU A 336 -22.07 -22.81 0.98
N VAL A 337 -21.06 -23.01 1.82
CA VAL A 337 -20.05 -24.03 1.60
C VAL A 337 -20.40 -25.22 2.49
N GLU A 338 -20.72 -26.36 1.88
CA GLU A 338 -20.88 -27.61 2.63
C GLU A 338 -19.48 -28.07 3.10
N GLU A 339 -19.30 -28.23 4.42
CA GLU A 339 -18.12 -28.89 4.98
C GLU A 339 -18.07 -30.34 4.46
N ASN A 340 -16.92 -30.73 3.89
CA ASN A 340 -16.65 -32.13 3.51
C ASN A 340 -15.91 -32.86 4.63
#